data_AF-A0A177QBV2-F1
#
_entry.id   AF-A0A177QBV2-F1
#
_cell.length_a   1.000
_cell.length_b   1.000
_cell.length_c   1.000
_cell.angle_alpha   90.00
_cell.angle_beta   90.00
_cell.angle_gamma   90.00
#
_symmetry.space_group_name_H-M   'P 1'
#
loop_
_entity.id
_entity.type
_entity.pdbx_description
1 polymer ?
#
loop_
_entity_poly.entity_id
_entity_poly.type
_entity_poly.pdbx_seq_one_letter_code
_entity_poly.pdbx_strand_id
1 'polypeptide(L)'
;MKLVQKRSKKTGLPPGTLVHIGEKKTDKVTITAFNYAGDRCDERKDVLPDVLAPPTDESVIWVDVGGIHKMDILESFGTQFQLHPLLLEDIANTDQRPKLDDYETCLFLVMKMLSVTDRQDIVVEQVSLVLGRNFVLSFQENGADVFTPIRDRLRGNKGRLRQSGADYLLYALVDAIVDQYFAVLEVLGEKIESLQELVVSDPKPETLHQVHALKRQLLFLRRAVWPLREATNNLSRSECPFLQESTKVFFRDVYDHVVQIVDTIETLREMVSACLDIYLSTISYRLNAVMKVLTIITTIFMPLTFIVGIYGMNFE
;
A
#
# COMPACT_ATOMS: atom_id res chain seq x y z
N MET A 1 -4.24 -10.50 1.13
CA MET A 1 -2.85 -10.01 1.17
C MET A 1 -1.93 -11.06 1.79
N LYS A 2 -0.96 -11.58 1.04
CA LYS A 2 0.11 -12.42 1.61
C LYS A 2 1.19 -11.51 2.20
N LEU A 3 1.72 -11.88 3.37
CA LEU A 3 2.75 -11.11 4.09
C LEU A 3 4.16 -11.28 3.53
N VAL A 4 4.38 -12.34 2.74
CA VAL A 4 5.66 -12.70 2.12
C VAL A 4 5.35 -13.44 0.82
N GLN A 5 5.96 -13.02 -0.30
CA GLN A 5 5.92 -13.82 -1.53
C GLN A 5 7.02 -14.88 -1.53
N LYS A 6 6.75 -16.01 -2.19
CA LYS A 6 7.69 -17.14 -2.24
C LYS A 6 8.89 -16.80 -3.14
N ARG A 7 10.01 -16.39 -2.56
CA ARG A 7 11.27 -16.03 -3.25
C ARG A 7 12.08 -17.21 -3.79
N SER A 8 11.56 -18.44 -3.71
CA SER A 8 12.30 -19.66 -4.10
C SER A 8 12.72 -19.69 -5.57
N LYS A 9 12.05 -18.93 -6.44
CA LYS A 9 12.41 -18.83 -7.88
C LYS A 9 13.72 -18.06 -8.13
N LYS A 10 14.19 -17.26 -7.16
CA LYS A 10 15.38 -16.40 -7.31
C LYS A 10 16.63 -17.00 -6.67
N THR A 11 16.49 -18.06 -5.89
CA THR A 11 17.57 -18.59 -5.05
C THR A 11 18.67 -19.20 -5.93
N GLY A 12 19.89 -18.64 -5.87
CA GLY A 12 21.05 -19.14 -6.62
C GLY A 12 21.32 -18.46 -7.97
N LEU A 13 20.51 -17.47 -8.36
CA LEU A 13 20.77 -16.67 -9.57
C LEU A 13 21.78 -15.54 -9.30
N PRO A 14 22.60 -15.15 -10.29
CA PRO A 14 23.52 -14.03 -10.14
C PRO A 14 22.75 -12.70 -9.98
N PRO A 15 23.31 -11.70 -9.28
CA PRO A 15 22.74 -10.36 -9.20
C PRO A 15 22.53 -9.77 -10.61
N GLY A 16 21.40 -9.09 -10.83
CA GLY A 16 20.98 -8.52 -12.11
C GLY A 16 20.15 -9.46 -12.99
N THR A 17 19.85 -10.68 -12.54
CA THR A 17 19.02 -11.61 -13.33
C THR A 17 17.55 -11.18 -13.29
N LEU A 18 17.00 -10.87 -14.46
CA LEU A 18 15.60 -10.49 -14.65
C LEU A 18 14.67 -11.71 -14.54
N VAL A 19 13.99 -11.83 -13.40
CA VAL A 19 12.94 -12.82 -13.18
C VAL A 19 11.76 -12.14 -12.51
N HIS A 20 10.59 -12.24 -13.13
CA HIS A 20 9.35 -11.75 -12.51
C HIS A 20 9.02 -12.54 -11.24
N ILE A 21 9.00 -11.83 -10.11
CA ILE A 21 8.60 -12.37 -8.80
C ILE A 21 7.34 -11.63 -8.39
N GLY A 22 6.20 -12.29 -8.55
CA GLY A 22 4.89 -11.68 -8.40
C GLY A 22 3.77 -12.61 -8.86
N GLU A 23 2.58 -12.32 -8.38
CA GLU A 23 1.36 -12.82 -9.03
C GLU A 23 1.18 -12.02 -10.33
N LYS A 24 1.01 -12.71 -11.46
CA LYS A 24 0.73 -12.03 -12.73
C LYS A 24 -0.68 -11.46 -12.66
N LYS A 25 -0.81 -10.14 -12.63
CA LYS A 25 -2.10 -9.46 -12.49
C LYS A 25 -2.77 -9.08 -13.81
N THR A 26 -2.02 -9.05 -14.91
CA THR A 26 -2.54 -8.76 -16.26
C THR A 26 -1.86 -9.63 -17.31
N ASP A 27 -2.56 -9.89 -18.41
CA ASP A 27 -1.99 -10.55 -19.60
C ASP A 27 -1.38 -9.55 -20.59
N LYS A 28 -1.87 -8.31 -20.59
CA LYS A 28 -1.49 -7.27 -21.54
C LYS A 28 -0.48 -6.32 -20.91
N VAL A 29 0.51 -5.92 -21.70
CA VAL A 29 1.41 -4.82 -21.35
C VAL A 29 0.96 -3.59 -22.12
N THR A 30 0.68 -2.50 -21.43
CA THR A 30 0.27 -1.21 -22.01
C THR A 30 1.35 -0.19 -21.75
N ILE A 31 1.76 0.56 -22.77
CA ILE A 31 2.78 1.59 -22.66
C ILE A 31 2.20 2.89 -23.21
N THR A 32 2.08 3.90 -22.36
CA THR A 32 1.61 5.23 -22.75
C THR A 32 2.72 6.24 -22.50
N ALA A 33 3.07 7.03 -23.49
CA ALA A 33 4.07 8.08 -23.39
C ALA A 33 3.43 9.46 -23.56
N PHE A 34 3.73 10.38 -22.64
CA PHE A 34 3.38 11.79 -22.72
C PHE A 34 4.66 12.59 -22.90
N ASN A 35 4.84 13.22 -24.07
CA ASN A 35 5.91 14.20 -24.28
C ASN A 35 5.30 15.60 -24.18
N TYR A 36 5.78 16.43 -23.25
CA TYR A 36 5.24 17.76 -23.05
C TYR A 36 6.33 18.82 -22.87
N ALA A 37 6.01 20.04 -23.29
CA ALA A 37 6.83 21.24 -23.11
C ALA A 37 5.93 22.47 -23.25
N GLY A 38 5.71 23.20 -22.15
CA GLY A 38 4.84 24.38 -22.14
C GLY A 38 3.42 24.04 -22.63
N ASP A 39 2.99 24.62 -23.75
CA ASP A 39 1.66 24.38 -24.30
C ASP A 39 1.53 23.10 -25.14
N ARG A 40 2.66 22.46 -25.50
CA ARG A 40 2.67 21.20 -26.26
C ARG A 40 2.53 20.00 -25.31
N CYS A 41 1.65 19.07 -25.65
CA CYS A 41 1.57 17.75 -25.03
C CYS A 41 1.14 16.73 -26.10
N ASP A 42 2.03 15.80 -26.40
CA ASP A 42 1.80 14.67 -27.31
C ASP A 42 1.64 13.39 -26.50
N GLU A 43 0.45 12.78 -26.59
CA GLU A 43 0.12 11.51 -25.94
C GLU A 43 0.13 10.39 -26.99
N ARG A 44 1.00 9.40 -26.79
CA ARG A 44 1.11 8.20 -27.62
C ARG A 44 0.80 6.96 -26.79
N LYS A 45 -0.14 6.15 -27.25
CA LYS A 45 -0.56 4.89 -26.59
C LYS A 45 0.01 3.68 -27.33
N ASP A 46 0.16 2.59 -26.61
CA ASP A 46 0.67 1.30 -27.10
C ASP A 46 2.02 1.42 -27.82
N VAL A 47 2.92 2.25 -27.26
CA VAL A 47 4.23 2.53 -27.84
C VAL A 47 5.20 1.37 -27.57
N LEU A 48 6.03 1.04 -28.56
CA LEU A 48 7.10 0.07 -28.37
C LEU A 48 8.26 0.70 -27.58
N PRO A 49 8.83 -0.01 -26.58
CA PRO A 49 9.95 0.49 -25.79
C PRO A 49 11.14 0.98 -26.62
N ASP A 50 11.44 0.29 -27.73
CA ASP A 50 12.62 0.56 -28.57
C ASP A 50 12.58 1.91 -29.30
N VAL A 51 11.41 2.54 -29.36
CA VAL A 51 11.20 3.85 -30.01
C VAL A 51 11.18 4.99 -28.99
N LEU A 52 11.26 4.66 -27.69
CA LEU A 52 11.33 5.62 -26.60
C LEU A 52 12.79 5.89 -26.27
N ALA A 53 13.12 7.15 -26.05
CA ALA A 53 14.43 7.58 -25.61
C ALA A 53 14.27 8.82 -24.71
N PRO A 54 15.24 9.09 -23.81
CA PRO A 54 15.34 10.37 -23.14
C PRO A 54 15.31 11.53 -24.15
N PRO A 55 14.52 12.59 -23.90
CA PRO A 55 14.44 13.71 -24.82
C PRO A 55 15.78 14.47 -24.85
N THR A 56 16.17 14.92 -26.03
CA THR A 56 17.37 15.74 -26.26
C THR A 56 17.09 17.24 -26.22
N ASP A 57 15.81 17.63 -26.22
CA ASP A 57 15.35 19.00 -26.06
C ASP A 57 14.94 19.28 -24.60
N GLU A 58 14.37 20.46 -24.35
CA GLU A 58 13.85 20.85 -23.02
C GLU A 58 12.49 20.20 -22.71
N SER A 59 12.00 19.28 -23.54
CA SER A 59 10.74 18.57 -23.27
C SER A 59 10.92 17.53 -22.16
N VAL A 60 9.83 17.23 -21.48
CA VAL A 60 9.76 16.16 -20.50
C VAL A 60 8.96 15.01 -21.08
N ILE A 61 9.46 13.78 -20.91
CA ILE A 61 8.72 12.56 -21.26
C ILE A 61 8.31 11.80 -19.99
N TRP A 62 7.02 11.53 -19.87
CA TRP A 62 6.50 10.54 -18.94
C TRP A 62 6.16 9.27 -19.70
N VAL A 63 6.76 8.14 -19.32
CA VAL A 63 6.36 6.83 -19.84
C VAL A 63 5.71 6.04 -18.73
N ASP A 64 4.46 5.65 -18.96
CA ASP A 64 3.66 4.86 -18.04
C ASP A 64 3.43 3.46 -18.59
N VAL A 65 3.94 2.47 -17.85
CA VAL A 65 3.99 1.06 -18.22
C VAL A 65 3.09 0.26 -17.27
N GLY A 66 1.99 -0.25 -17.81
CA GLY A 66 1.12 -1.21 -17.13
C GLY A 66 1.46 -2.63 -17.53
N GLY A 67 1.89 -3.46 -16.57
CA GLY A 67 2.27 -4.85 -16.77
C GLY A 67 3.79 -5.05 -16.90
N ILE A 68 4.41 -5.55 -15.83
CA ILE A 68 5.87 -5.79 -15.72
C ILE A 68 6.27 -7.27 -15.87
N HIS A 69 5.37 -8.13 -16.32
CA HIS A 69 5.61 -9.58 -16.44
C HIS A 69 6.45 -9.98 -17.66
N LYS A 70 6.65 -9.08 -18.63
CA LYS A 70 7.46 -9.35 -19.84
C LYS A 70 8.87 -8.79 -19.67
N MET A 71 9.87 -9.66 -19.56
CA MET A 71 11.27 -9.26 -19.30
C MET A 71 11.89 -8.52 -20.49
N ASP A 72 11.61 -8.94 -21.73
CA ASP A 72 12.13 -8.30 -22.96
C ASP A 72 11.81 -6.79 -22.99
N ILE A 73 10.62 -6.41 -22.52
CA ILE A 73 10.20 -5.00 -22.42
C ILE A 73 11.05 -4.24 -21.41
N LEU A 74 11.31 -4.83 -20.23
CA LEU A 74 12.15 -4.22 -19.19
C LEU A 74 13.61 -4.09 -19.65
N GLU A 75 14.12 -5.07 -20.40
CA GLU A 75 15.47 -5.02 -20.99
C GLU A 75 15.61 -3.88 -22.02
N SER A 76 14.59 -3.67 -22.86
CA SER A 76 14.54 -2.53 -23.78
C SER A 76 14.59 -1.20 -23.02
N PHE A 77 13.81 -1.03 -21.95
CA PHE A 77 13.89 0.16 -21.10
C PHE A 77 15.28 0.34 -20.48
N GLY A 78 15.88 -0.76 -20.03
CA GLY A 78 17.26 -0.79 -19.54
C GLY A 78 18.26 -0.22 -20.53
N THR A 79 18.15 -0.63 -21.78
CA THR A 79 19.05 -0.20 -22.85
C THR A 79 18.80 1.25 -23.27
N GLN A 80 17.54 1.65 -23.48
CA GLN A 80 17.19 2.97 -23.99
C GLN A 80 17.40 4.10 -22.97
N PHE A 81 17.14 3.82 -21.69
CA PHE A 81 17.24 4.81 -20.61
C PHE A 81 18.49 4.61 -19.74
N GLN A 82 19.38 3.68 -20.11
CA GLN A 82 20.63 3.36 -19.38
C GLN A 82 20.37 3.01 -17.91
N LEU A 83 19.35 2.18 -17.66
CA LEU A 83 18.98 1.75 -16.31
C LEU A 83 19.90 0.62 -15.85
N HIS A 84 20.32 0.69 -14.59
CA HIS A 84 21.19 -0.32 -14.01
C HIS A 84 20.47 -1.69 -13.91
N PRO A 85 21.13 -2.84 -14.19
CA PRO A 85 20.49 -4.15 -14.15
C PRO A 85 19.82 -4.50 -12.81
N LEU A 86 20.40 -4.07 -11.68
CA LEU A 86 19.79 -4.24 -10.35
C LEU A 86 18.48 -3.47 -10.17
N LEU A 87 18.35 -2.30 -10.81
CA LEU A 87 17.12 -1.52 -10.81
C LEU A 87 16.02 -2.30 -11.56
N LEU A 88 16.34 -2.86 -12.73
CA LEU A 88 15.40 -3.67 -13.51
C LEU A 88 14.97 -4.95 -12.75
N GLU A 89 15.91 -5.59 -12.06
CA GLU A 89 15.64 -6.73 -11.17
C GLU A 89 14.65 -6.35 -10.06
N ASP A 90 14.76 -5.15 -9.49
CA ASP A 90 13.85 -4.66 -8.46
C ASP A 90 12.48 -4.28 -9.00
N ILE A 91 12.39 -3.75 -10.23
CA ILE A 91 11.11 -3.54 -10.93
C ILE A 91 10.40 -4.88 -11.11
N ALA A 92 11.11 -5.92 -11.57
CA ALA A 92 10.53 -7.25 -11.80
C ALA A 92 10.13 -7.98 -10.49
N ASN A 93 10.60 -7.51 -9.33
CA ASN A 93 10.27 -8.07 -8.02
C ASN A 93 9.17 -7.27 -7.32
N THR A 94 7.93 -7.75 -7.38
CA THR A 94 6.73 -7.09 -6.82
C THR A 94 6.59 -7.18 -5.29
N ASP A 95 7.52 -7.84 -4.59
CA ASP A 95 7.55 -7.95 -3.12
C ASP A 95 8.65 -7.11 -2.48
N GLN A 96 9.05 -6.02 -3.16
CA GLN A 96 10.00 -5.06 -2.59
C GLN A 96 9.31 -4.14 -1.58
N ARG A 97 10.07 -3.76 -0.54
CA ARG A 97 9.67 -2.70 0.38
C ARG A 97 9.89 -1.35 -0.31
N PRO A 98 9.12 -0.31 0.05
CA PRO A 98 9.42 1.02 -0.43
C PRO A 98 10.85 1.42 -0.09
N LYS A 99 11.51 2.05 -1.06
CA LYS A 99 12.90 2.51 -0.93
C LYS A 99 13.20 3.56 -1.99
N LEU A 100 14.21 4.37 -1.71
CA LEU A 100 14.79 5.32 -2.65
C LEU A 100 16.26 4.94 -2.84
N ASP A 101 16.66 4.70 -4.08
CA ASP A 101 18.04 4.45 -4.47
C ASP A 101 18.50 5.55 -5.45
N ASP A 102 19.70 6.07 -5.22
CA ASP A 102 20.32 7.07 -6.09
C ASP A 102 21.35 6.38 -7.00
N TYR A 103 21.17 6.51 -8.31
CA TYR A 103 22.10 6.03 -9.33
C TYR A 103 22.67 7.23 -10.10
N GLU A 104 23.85 7.05 -10.69
CA GLU A 104 24.53 8.13 -11.43
C GLU A 104 23.66 8.76 -12.53
N THR A 105 22.79 7.97 -13.17
CA THR A 105 21.96 8.38 -14.31
C THR A 105 20.51 8.69 -13.95
N CYS A 106 20.03 8.22 -12.79
CA CYS A 106 18.63 8.36 -12.39
C CYS A 106 18.42 8.11 -10.89
N LEU A 107 17.28 8.59 -10.40
CA LEU A 107 16.77 8.31 -9.08
C LEU A 107 15.67 7.24 -9.19
N PHE A 108 15.73 6.21 -8.34
CA PHE A 108 14.79 5.09 -8.33
C PHE A 108 13.97 5.06 -7.04
N LEU A 109 12.66 5.16 -7.16
CA LEU A 109 11.72 5.06 -6.05
C LEU A 109 10.80 3.85 -6.24
N VAL A 110 10.72 3.00 -5.23
CA VAL A 110 9.72 1.95 -5.15
C VAL A 110 8.72 2.31 -4.06
N MET A 111 7.43 2.14 -4.33
CA MET A 111 6.36 2.30 -3.34
C MET A 111 5.18 1.37 -3.62
N LYS A 112 4.20 1.34 -2.71
CA LYS A 112 2.98 0.52 -2.86
C LYS A 112 1.79 1.41 -3.13
N MET A 113 1.21 1.34 -4.32
CA MET A 113 -0.09 1.97 -4.55
C MET A 113 -1.17 1.14 -3.86
N LEU A 114 -1.90 1.78 -2.95
CA LEU A 114 -3.05 1.19 -2.26
C LEU A 114 -4.30 1.85 -2.84
N SER A 115 -5.33 1.10 -3.20
CA SER A 115 -6.62 1.66 -3.61
C SER A 115 -7.77 0.94 -2.93
N VAL A 116 -8.93 1.60 -2.89
CA VAL A 116 -10.17 1.03 -2.35
C VAL A 116 -11.07 0.70 -3.53
N THR A 117 -11.57 -0.53 -3.57
CA THR A 117 -12.60 -0.95 -4.55
C THR A 117 -14.00 -0.53 -4.09
N ASP A 118 -14.99 -0.60 -4.99
CA ASP A 118 -16.40 -0.38 -4.66
C ASP A 118 -16.93 -1.26 -3.51
N ARG A 119 -16.29 -2.41 -3.27
CA ARG A 119 -16.60 -3.34 -2.18
C ARG A 119 -15.87 -3.03 -0.87
N GLN A 120 -15.20 -1.88 -0.81
CA GLN A 120 -14.32 -1.47 0.30
C GLN A 120 -13.17 -2.45 0.57
N ASP A 121 -12.77 -3.24 -0.43
CA ASP A 121 -11.57 -4.07 -0.36
C ASP A 121 -10.35 -3.25 -0.76
N ILE A 122 -9.25 -3.44 -0.03
CA ILE A 122 -7.97 -2.78 -0.28
C ILE A 122 -7.18 -3.58 -1.32
N VAL A 123 -6.94 -2.97 -2.47
CA VAL A 123 -6.09 -3.50 -3.53
C VAL A 123 -4.71 -2.88 -3.41
N VAL A 124 -3.68 -3.69 -3.67
CA VAL A 124 -2.29 -3.25 -3.53
C VAL A 124 -1.47 -3.67 -4.70
N GLU A 125 -0.64 -2.75 -5.13
CA GLU A 125 0.23 -2.87 -6.28
C GLU A 125 1.57 -2.20 -6.00
N GLN A 126 2.66 -2.79 -6.47
CA GLN A 126 3.93 -2.11 -6.51
C GLN A 126 3.96 -1.13 -7.67
N VAL A 127 4.44 0.07 -7.38
CA VAL A 127 4.79 1.05 -8.41
C VAL A 127 6.25 1.39 -8.25
N SER A 128 6.97 1.31 -9.36
CA SER A 128 8.36 1.69 -9.47
C SER A 128 8.45 2.94 -10.34
N LEU A 129 9.02 4.00 -9.78
CA LEU A 129 9.19 5.30 -10.42
C LEU A 129 10.69 5.54 -10.65
N VAL A 130 11.05 5.94 -11.86
CA VAL A 130 12.43 6.31 -12.22
C VAL A 130 12.42 7.76 -12.68
N LEU A 131 13.21 8.61 -12.05
CA LEU A 131 13.43 9.99 -12.46
C LEU A 131 14.83 10.13 -13.05
N GLY A 132 14.91 10.50 -14.32
CA GLY A 132 16.13 10.99 -14.94
C GLY A 132 16.05 12.50 -15.18
N ARG A 133 16.99 13.03 -15.99
CA ARG A 133 17.10 14.47 -16.21
C ARG A 133 15.82 15.14 -16.73
N ASN A 134 15.22 14.56 -17.77
CA ASN A 134 14.02 15.07 -18.44
C ASN A 134 12.98 13.96 -18.67
N PHE A 135 13.02 12.88 -17.87
CA PHE A 135 12.08 11.79 -18.02
C PHE A 135 11.63 11.24 -16.68
N VAL A 136 10.40 10.74 -16.66
CA VAL A 136 9.86 9.91 -15.58
C VAL A 136 9.33 8.61 -16.18
N LEU A 137 9.73 7.48 -15.62
CA LEU A 137 9.16 6.17 -15.96
C LEU A 137 8.32 5.68 -14.79
N SER A 138 7.09 5.24 -15.02
CA SER A 138 6.26 4.54 -14.04
C SER A 138 6.02 3.11 -14.51
N PHE A 139 6.36 2.14 -13.66
CA PHE A 139 6.14 0.72 -13.90
C PHE A 139 5.13 0.18 -12.89
N GLN A 140 4.06 -0.42 -13.41
CA GLN A 140 2.92 -0.95 -12.67
C GLN A 140 2.68 -2.42 -13.00
N GLU A 141 2.02 -3.16 -12.11
CA GLU A 141 1.69 -4.57 -12.29
C GLU A 141 0.48 -4.82 -13.20
N ASN A 142 -0.55 -3.96 -13.20
CA ASN A 142 -1.80 -4.21 -13.94
C ASN A 142 -2.37 -3.00 -14.72
N GLY A 143 -1.84 -1.78 -14.50
CA GLY A 143 -2.25 -0.55 -15.22
C GLY A 143 -3.50 0.16 -14.68
N ALA A 144 -4.08 -0.31 -13.57
CA ALA A 144 -5.17 0.37 -12.86
C ALA A 144 -4.58 1.24 -11.75
N ASP A 145 -4.57 2.55 -11.95
CA ASP A 145 -3.84 3.46 -11.07
C ASP A 145 -4.60 4.74 -10.69
N VAL A 146 -3.98 5.49 -9.79
CA VAL A 146 -4.45 6.79 -9.30
C VAL A 146 -3.97 7.97 -10.15
N PHE A 147 -3.33 7.73 -11.30
CA PHE A 147 -2.68 8.79 -12.08
C PHE A 147 -3.58 9.49 -13.10
N THR A 148 -4.86 9.10 -13.17
CA THR A 148 -5.84 9.74 -14.05
C THR A 148 -5.90 11.27 -13.91
N PRO A 149 -5.91 11.86 -12.70
CA PRO A 149 -5.88 13.31 -12.54
C PRO A 149 -4.61 13.96 -13.11
N ILE A 150 -3.46 13.29 -13.03
CA ILE A 150 -2.20 13.77 -13.62
C ILE A 150 -2.28 13.76 -15.15
N ARG A 151 -2.77 12.65 -15.74
CA ARG A 151 -2.99 12.55 -17.20
C ARG A 151 -3.93 13.65 -17.69
N ASP A 152 -5.02 13.91 -16.98
CA ASP A 152 -5.99 14.93 -17.37
C ASP A 152 -5.44 16.36 -17.22
N ARG A 153 -4.60 16.61 -16.21
CA ARG A 153 -3.86 17.88 -16.09
C ARG A 153 -2.86 18.06 -17.23
N LEU A 154 -2.17 16.99 -17.63
CA LEU A 154 -1.29 16.99 -18.80
C LEU A 154 -2.06 17.16 -20.10
N ARG A 155 -3.28 16.64 -20.27
CA ARG A 155 -4.09 16.85 -21.47
C ARG A 155 -4.69 18.25 -21.54
N GLY A 156 -5.16 18.77 -20.40
CA GLY A 156 -5.91 20.03 -20.31
C GLY A 156 -5.08 21.29 -20.05
N ASN A 157 -3.74 21.21 -20.02
CA ASN A 157 -2.85 22.32 -19.63
C ASN A 157 -3.23 22.96 -18.29
N LYS A 158 -3.59 22.13 -17.29
CA LYS A 158 -4.08 22.62 -15.99
C LYS A 158 -2.97 22.70 -14.94
N GLY A 159 -2.81 23.88 -14.36
CA GLY A 159 -1.83 24.14 -13.31
C GLY A 159 -0.41 24.26 -13.86
N ARG A 160 0.60 23.97 -13.02
CA ARG A 160 2.02 24.18 -13.37
C ARG A 160 2.72 22.97 -14.00
N LEU A 161 2.04 21.83 -14.11
CA LEU A 161 2.67 20.54 -14.45
C LEU A 161 3.43 20.56 -15.77
N ARG A 162 2.90 21.19 -16.83
CA ARG A 162 3.58 21.30 -18.13
C ARG A 162 4.71 22.34 -18.18
N GLN A 163 4.72 23.25 -17.22
CA GLN A 163 5.71 24.33 -17.09
C GLN A 163 6.85 23.94 -16.15
N SER A 164 6.75 22.79 -15.50
CA SER A 164 7.72 22.27 -14.55
C SER A 164 8.48 21.06 -15.11
N GLY A 165 9.63 20.76 -14.52
CA GLY A 165 10.50 19.67 -14.94
C GLY A 165 9.96 18.28 -14.58
N ALA A 166 10.75 17.27 -14.94
CA ALA A 166 10.47 15.86 -14.64
C ALA A 166 10.38 15.58 -13.13
N ASP A 167 11.11 16.35 -12.31
CA ASP A 167 11.07 16.27 -10.84
C ASP A 167 9.72 16.66 -10.26
N TYR A 168 9.10 17.72 -10.77
CA TYR A 168 7.76 18.10 -10.32
C TYR A 168 6.70 17.08 -10.75
N LEU A 169 6.89 16.45 -11.91
CA LEU A 169 6.05 15.32 -12.32
C LEU A 169 6.22 14.13 -11.36
N LEU A 170 7.45 13.77 -10.99
CA LEU A 170 7.69 12.73 -9.99
C LEU A 170 6.95 13.07 -8.70
N TYR A 171 7.07 14.31 -8.21
CA TYR A 171 6.31 14.79 -7.05
C TYR A 171 4.80 14.54 -7.23
N ALA A 172 4.21 14.99 -8.33
CA ALA A 172 2.78 14.86 -8.57
C ALA A 172 2.30 13.38 -8.61
N LEU A 173 3.14 12.47 -9.10
CA LEU A 173 2.84 11.03 -9.08
C LEU A 173 2.91 10.46 -7.66
N VAL A 174 3.95 10.81 -6.90
CA VAL A 174 4.12 10.35 -5.51
C VAL A 174 3.00 10.88 -4.63
N ASP A 175 2.67 12.17 -4.76
CA ASP A 175 1.60 12.87 -4.05
C ASP A 175 0.25 12.18 -4.26
N ALA A 176 -0.12 11.88 -5.51
CA ALA A 176 -1.35 11.16 -5.81
C ALA A 176 -1.42 9.75 -5.20
N ILE A 177 -0.28 9.05 -5.08
CA ILE A 177 -0.26 7.74 -4.39
C ILE A 177 -0.42 7.91 -2.88
N VAL A 178 0.25 8.91 -2.29
CA VAL A 178 0.19 9.19 -0.85
C VAL A 178 -1.21 9.65 -0.45
N ASP A 179 -1.86 10.50 -1.24
CA ASP A 179 -3.23 10.95 -1.04
C ASP A 179 -4.21 9.78 -0.94
N GLN A 180 -4.03 8.76 -1.78
CA GLN A 180 -4.91 7.59 -1.77
C GLN A 180 -4.79 6.78 -0.46
N TYR A 181 -3.69 6.90 0.29
CA TYR A 181 -3.58 6.26 1.60
C TYR A 181 -4.57 6.85 2.61
N PHE A 182 -4.91 8.14 2.54
CA PHE A 182 -5.93 8.73 3.41
C PHE A 182 -7.30 8.09 3.19
N ALA A 183 -7.69 7.87 1.93
CA ALA A 183 -8.94 7.17 1.61
C ALA A 183 -8.96 5.72 2.14
N VAL A 184 -7.81 5.04 2.13
CA VAL A 184 -7.69 3.69 2.72
C VAL A 184 -7.79 3.74 4.24
N LEU A 185 -7.19 4.74 4.89
CA LEU A 185 -7.24 4.92 6.34
C LEU A 185 -8.66 5.26 6.82
N GLU A 186 -9.40 6.08 6.07
CA GLU A 186 -10.80 6.42 6.36
C GLU A 186 -11.67 5.15 6.42
N VAL A 187 -11.59 4.32 5.38
CA VAL A 187 -12.33 3.03 5.32
C VAL A 187 -11.92 2.08 6.44
N LEU A 188 -10.65 2.04 6.82
CA LEU A 188 -10.21 1.24 7.96
C LEU A 188 -10.68 1.81 9.29
N GLY A 189 -10.71 3.13 9.44
CA GLY A 189 -11.27 3.84 10.59
C GLY A 189 -12.73 3.47 10.83
N GLU A 190 -13.58 3.62 9.81
CA GLU A 190 -15.00 3.27 9.89
C GLU A 190 -15.24 1.80 10.29
N LYS A 191 -14.42 0.88 9.75
CA LYS A 191 -14.48 -0.56 10.10
C LYS A 191 -14.09 -0.82 11.55
N ILE A 192 -13.14 -0.05 12.09
CA ILE A 192 -12.68 -0.17 13.48
C ILE A 192 -13.71 0.41 14.44
N GLU A 193 -14.32 1.55 14.11
CA GLU A 193 -15.42 2.15 14.88
C GLU A 193 -16.61 1.18 14.97
N SER A 194 -17.01 0.59 13.84
CA SER A 194 -18.06 -0.42 13.80
C SER A 194 -17.72 -1.65 14.67
N LEU A 195 -16.43 -2.07 14.68
CA LEU A 195 -15.97 -3.17 15.52
C LEU A 195 -16.00 -2.81 17.00
N GLN A 196 -15.67 -1.57 17.38
CA GLN A 196 -15.72 -1.09 18.76
C GLN A 196 -17.14 -1.19 19.34
N GLU A 197 -18.16 -0.79 18.58
CA GLU A 197 -19.56 -0.93 19.00
C GLU A 197 -19.97 -2.40 19.16
N LEU A 198 -19.50 -3.27 18.25
CA LEU A 198 -19.82 -4.69 18.26
C LEU A 198 -19.22 -5.44 19.45
N VAL A 199 -17.97 -5.13 19.86
CA VAL A 199 -17.32 -5.83 20.99
C VAL A 199 -17.93 -5.48 22.35
N VAL A 200 -18.59 -4.32 22.45
CA VAL A 200 -19.26 -3.86 23.68
C VAL A 200 -20.69 -4.42 23.78
N SER A 201 -21.43 -4.43 22.68
CA SER A 201 -22.86 -4.76 22.67
C SER A 201 -23.13 -6.27 22.75
N ASP A 202 -22.84 -7.00 21.67
CA ASP A 202 -23.08 -8.44 21.57
C ASP A 202 -22.00 -9.16 20.77
N PRO A 203 -20.81 -9.37 21.38
CA PRO A 203 -19.72 -10.04 20.69
C PRO A 203 -20.08 -11.50 20.41
N LYS A 204 -19.83 -11.92 19.16
CA LYS A 204 -19.94 -13.31 18.71
C LYS A 204 -18.56 -13.89 18.43
N PRO A 205 -18.40 -15.22 18.34
CA PRO A 205 -17.12 -15.83 17.98
C PRO A 205 -16.51 -15.26 16.69
N GLU A 206 -17.34 -14.86 15.73
CA GLU A 206 -16.94 -14.24 14.47
C GLU A 206 -16.30 -12.85 14.64
N THR A 207 -16.64 -12.13 15.71
CA THR A 207 -16.06 -10.82 16.04
C THR A 207 -14.54 -10.93 16.21
N LEU A 208 -14.04 -12.02 16.79
CA LEU A 208 -12.60 -12.26 16.92
C LEU A 208 -11.91 -12.41 15.55
N HIS A 209 -12.57 -13.00 14.57
CA HIS A 209 -12.04 -13.09 13.21
C HIS A 209 -11.92 -11.71 12.54
N GLN A 210 -12.88 -10.81 12.80
CA GLN A 210 -12.84 -9.43 12.31
C GLN A 210 -11.70 -8.63 12.94
N VAL A 211 -11.49 -8.75 14.26
CA VAL A 211 -10.34 -8.16 14.98
C VAL A 211 -9.02 -8.60 14.33
N HIS A 212 -8.86 -9.91 14.12
CA HIS A 212 -7.64 -10.44 13.51
C HIS A 212 -7.44 -10.02 12.04
N ALA A 213 -8.53 -9.90 11.28
CA ALA A 213 -8.49 -9.43 9.90
C ALA A 213 -8.00 -7.97 9.83
N LEU A 214 -8.57 -7.08 10.64
CA LEU A 214 -8.17 -5.67 10.72
C LEU A 214 -6.72 -5.52 11.21
N LYS A 215 -6.32 -6.28 12.25
CA LYS A 215 -4.93 -6.30 12.73
C LYS A 215 -3.94 -6.69 11.63
N ARG A 216 -4.31 -7.64 10.76
CA ARG A 216 -3.49 -8.08 9.63
C ARG A 216 -3.42 -7.02 8.53
N GLN A 217 -4.54 -6.36 8.21
CA GLN A 217 -4.59 -5.26 7.24
C GLN A 217 -3.74 -4.06 7.70
N LEU A 218 -3.85 -3.65 8.97
CA LEU A 218 -3.03 -2.57 9.53
C LEU A 218 -1.54 -2.92 9.57
N LEU A 219 -1.18 -4.16 9.90
CA LEU A 219 0.21 -4.61 9.85
C LEU A 219 0.77 -4.54 8.42
N PHE A 220 -0.04 -4.90 7.43
CA PHE A 220 0.33 -4.76 6.02
C PHE A 220 0.55 -3.29 5.64
N LEU A 221 -0.40 -2.40 5.98
CA LEU A 221 -0.29 -0.96 5.74
C LEU A 221 0.97 -0.38 6.38
N ARG A 222 1.23 -0.70 7.65
CA ARG A 222 2.46 -0.27 8.35
C ARG A 222 3.71 -0.68 7.56
N ARG A 223 3.78 -1.91 7.05
CA ARG A 223 4.93 -2.38 6.26
C ARG A 223 5.04 -1.68 4.90
N ALA A 224 3.93 -1.25 4.32
CA ALA A 224 3.87 -0.56 3.04
C ALA A 224 4.17 0.94 3.14
N VAL A 225 3.86 1.59 4.27
CA VAL A 225 4.00 3.05 4.44
C VAL A 225 5.19 3.42 5.31
N TRP A 226 5.52 2.65 6.35
CA TRP A 226 6.61 3.02 7.27
C TRP A 226 7.96 3.27 6.58
N PRO A 227 8.43 2.41 5.65
CA PRO A 227 9.68 2.68 4.92
C PRO A 227 9.60 3.89 3.99
N LEU A 228 8.39 4.26 3.55
CA LEU A 228 8.18 5.42 2.70
C LEU A 228 8.56 6.72 3.41
N ARG A 229 8.44 6.79 4.75
CA ARG A 229 8.88 7.94 5.54
C ARG A 229 10.36 8.25 5.34
N GLU A 230 11.20 7.22 5.30
CA GLU A 230 12.64 7.39 5.06
C GLU A 230 12.89 7.77 3.61
N ALA A 231 12.20 7.12 2.66
CA ALA A 231 12.33 7.44 1.23
C ALA A 231 11.91 8.89 0.91
N THR A 232 10.80 9.39 1.46
CA THR A 232 10.33 10.78 1.25
C THR A 232 11.18 11.80 2.00
N ASN A 233 11.69 11.46 3.18
CA ASN A 233 12.69 12.29 3.87
C ASN A 233 13.96 12.43 3.02
N ASN A 234 14.46 11.33 2.46
CA ASN A 234 15.63 11.33 1.60
C ASN A 234 15.38 12.11 0.30
N LEU A 235 14.20 11.99 -0.32
CA LEU A 235 13.79 12.85 -1.45
C LEU A 235 13.85 14.34 -1.10
N SER A 236 13.29 14.72 0.05
CA SER A 236 13.24 16.13 0.48
C SER A 236 14.62 16.74 0.77
N ARG A 237 15.63 15.89 1.00
CA ARG A 237 17.01 16.27 1.34
C ARG A 237 18.03 15.89 0.26
N SER A 238 17.60 15.25 -0.82
CA SER A 238 18.48 14.70 -1.84
C SER A 238 19.27 15.81 -2.51
N GLU A 239 20.56 15.59 -2.73
CA GLU A 239 21.44 16.47 -3.51
C GLU A 239 21.52 16.03 -4.98
N CYS A 240 20.64 15.10 -5.40
CA CYS A 240 20.61 14.57 -6.75
C CYS A 240 20.42 15.69 -7.79
N PRO A 241 21.23 15.75 -8.87
CA PRO A 241 21.14 16.80 -9.88
C PRO A 241 19.80 16.88 -10.62
N PHE A 242 18.99 15.81 -10.57
CA PHE A 242 17.70 15.75 -11.23
C PHE A 242 16.57 16.40 -10.40
N LEU A 243 16.83 16.76 -9.13
CA LEU A 243 15.83 17.36 -8.23
C LEU A 243 16.15 18.84 -7.98
N GLN A 244 15.24 19.74 -8.38
CA GLN A 244 15.40 21.17 -8.14
C GLN A 244 15.04 21.54 -6.68
N GLU A 245 15.70 22.56 -6.13
CA GLU A 245 15.43 23.09 -4.78
C GLU A 245 13.97 23.54 -4.60
N SER A 246 13.37 24.11 -5.65
CA SER A 246 11.94 24.48 -5.68
C SER A 246 11.02 23.28 -5.47
N THR A 247 11.39 22.12 -6.03
CA THR A 247 10.60 20.88 -5.94
C THR A 247 10.73 20.21 -4.57
N LYS A 248 11.86 20.39 -3.86
CA LYS A 248 12.07 19.84 -2.51
C LYS A 248 11.05 20.33 -1.47
N VAL A 249 10.53 21.55 -1.65
CA VAL A 249 9.46 22.09 -0.78
C VAL A 249 8.19 21.24 -0.88
N PHE A 250 7.83 20.80 -2.09
CA PHE A 250 6.68 19.92 -2.29
C PHE A 250 6.93 18.50 -1.74
N PHE A 251 8.14 17.96 -1.90
CA PHE A 251 8.48 16.67 -1.27
C PHE A 251 8.49 16.73 0.26
N ARG A 252 8.73 17.89 0.87
CA ARG A 252 8.58 18.08 2.33
C ARG A 252 7.13 17.96 2.77
N ASP A 253 6.20 18.53 2.00
CA ASP A 253 4.76 18.39 2.24
C ASP A 253 4.33 16.91 2.15
N VAL A 254 4.78 16.18 1.11
CA VAL A 254 4.57 14.73 1.00
C VAL A 254 5.16 13.97 2.19
N TYR A 255 6.35 14.37 2.67
CA TYR A 255 6.94 13.76 3.87
C TYR A 255 6.05 13.98 5.10
N ASP A 256 5.53 15.19 5.30
CA ASP A 256 4.63 15.52 6.41
C ASP A 256 3.32 14.70 6.33
N HIS A 257 2.74 14.55 5.12
CA HIS A 257 1.59 13.65 4.89
C HIS A 257 1.93 12.19 5.24
N VAL A 258 3.09 11.68 4.82
CA VAL A 258 3.51 10.31 5.15
C VAL A 258 3.69 10.12 6.66
N VAL A 259 4.23 11.11 7.38
CA VAL A 259 4.33 11.08 8.84
C VAL A 259 2.93 11.00 9.46
N GLN A 260 2.01 11.86 9.03
CA GLN A 260 0.63 11.84 9.51
C GLN A 260 -0.07 10.48 9.26
N ILE A 261 0.13 9.89 8.08
CA ILE A 261 -0.42 8.57 7.73
C ILE A 261 0.17 7.48 8.63
N VAL A 262 1.48 7.52 8.89
CA VAL A 262 2.14 6.57 9.80
C VAL A 262 1.58 6.68 11.22
N ASP A 263 1.44 7.90 11.75
CA ASP A 263 0.90 8.12 13.09
C ASP A 263 -0.55 7.62 13.19
N THR A 264 -1.37 7.91 12.16
CA THR A 264 -2.76 7.42 12.08
C THR A 264 -2.82 5.89 12.06
N ILE A 265 -1.93 5.21 11.34
CA ILE A 265 -1.84 3.74 11.34
C ILE A 265 -1.55 3.21 12.75
N GLU A 266 -0.66 3.86 13.51
CA GLU A 266 -0.37 3.45 14.89
C GLU A 266 -1.58 3.64 15.80
N THR A 267 -2.29 4.77 15.72
CA THR A 267 -3.53 4.99 16.47
C THR A 267 -4.58 3.93 16.14
N LEU A 268 -4.81 3.61 14.86
CA LEU A 268 -5.74 2.56 14.44
C LEU A 268 -5.35 1.18 14.99
N ARG A 269 -4.04 0.88 15.07
CA ARG A 269 -3.54 -0.39 15.65
C ARG A 269 -3.76 -0.48 17.14
N GLU A 270 -3.62 0.62 17.86
CA GLU A 270 -3.93 0.71 19.28
C GLU A 270 -5.43 0.50 19.52
N MET A 271 -6.30 1.13 18.72
CA MET A 271 -7.75 0.96 18.81
C MET A 271 -8.19 -0.49 18.54
N VAL A 272 -7.63 -1.16 17.53
CA VAL A 272 -7.91 -2.59 17.27
C VAL A 272 -7.43 -3.48 18.41
N SER A 273 -6.30 -3.13 19.04
CA SER A 273 -5.78 -3.88 20.19
C SER A 273 -6.70 -3.71 21.40
N ALA A 274 -7.18 -2.49 21.66
CA ALA A 274 -8.17 -2.23 22.70
C ALA A 274 -9.50 -2.99 22.46
N CYS A 275 -9.93 -3.14 21.20
CA CYS A 275 -11.11 -3.96 20.87
C CYS A 275 -10.95 -5.42 21.30
N LEU A 276 -9.76 -5.99 21.16
CA LEU A 276 -9.48 -7.37 21.59
C LEU A 276 -9.61 -7.49 23.11
N ASP A 277 -9.06 -6.54 23.86
CA ASP A 277 -9.10 -6.54 25.33
C ASP A 277 -10.53 -6.33 25.85
N ILE A 278 -11.30 -5.45 25.22
CA ILE A 278 -12.73 -5.25 25.50
C ILE A 278 -13.50 -6.53 25.21
N TYR A 279 -13.28 -7.17 24.06
CA TYR A 279 -13.93 -8.44 23.71
C TYR A 279 -13.69 -9.51 24.79
N LEU A 280 -12.44 -9.71 25.21
CA LEU A 280 -12.09 -10.69 26.26
C LEU A 280 -12.76 -10.35 27.61
N SER A 281 -12.83 -9.06 27.95
CA SER A 281 -13.50 -8.57 29.15
C SER A 281 -15.01 -8.82 29.11
N THR A 282 -15.67 -8.52 27.99
CA THR A 282 -17.12 -8.75 27.80
C THR A 282 -17.47 -10.24 27.87
N ILE A 283 -16.67 -11.11 27.23
CA ILE A 283 -16.87 -12.56 27.31
C ILE A 283 -16.69 -13.06 28.75
N SER A 284 -15.65 -12.60 29.45
CA SER A 284 -15.42 -12.97 30.85
C SER A 284 -16.57 -12.52 31.77
N TYR A 285 -17.10 -11.32 31.55
CA TYR A 285 -18.27 -10.82 32.27
C TYR A 285 -19.51 -11.70 32.04
N ARG A 286 -19.78 -12.10 30.79
CA ARG A 286 -20.89 -12.99 30.45
C ARG A 286 -20.73 -14.37 31.10
N LEU A 287 -19.53 -14.95 31.05
CA LEU A 287 -19.24 -16.22 31.73
C LEU A 287 -19.48 -16.11 33.24
N ASN A 288 -19.03 -15.03 33.87
CA ASN A 288 -19.27 -14.79 35.30
C ASN A 288 -20.77 -14.62 35.62
N ALA A 289 -21.54 -13.95 34.76
CA ALA A 289 -22.98 -13.81 34.92
C ALA A 289 -23.71 -15.17 34.82
N VAL A 290 -23.35 -16.00 33.83
CA VAL A 290 -23.89 -17.36 33.67
C VAL A 290 -23.53 -18.23 34.88
N MET A 291 -22.28 -18.18 35.34
CA MET A 291 -21.82 -18.90 36.52
C MET A 291 -22.58 -18.47 37.78
N LYS A 292 -22.84 -17.17 37.96
CA LYS A 292 -23.63 -16.65 39.09
C LYS A 292 -25.06 -17.22 39.08
N VAL A 293 -25.72 -17.22 37.91
CA VAL A 293 -27.08 -17.77 37.78
C VAL A 293 -27.09 -19.28 38.08
N LEU A 294 -26.17 -20.04 37.49
CA LEU A 294 -26.04 -21.48 37.74
C LEU A 294 -25.77 -21.77 39.23
N THR A 295 -24.94 -20.95 39.88
CA THR A 295 -24.60 -21.09 41.30
C THR A 295 -25.80 -20.79 42.20
N ILE A 296 -26.60 -19.77 41.89
CA ILE A 296 -27.83 -19.43 42.63
C ILE A 296 -28.82 -20.60 42.54
N ILE A 297 -29.08 -21.12 41.33
CA ILE A 297 -29.96 -22.26 41.12
C ILE A 297 -29.43 -23.48 41.88
N THR A 298 -28.14 -23.81 41.74
CA THR A 298 -27.52 -24.96 42.42
C THR A 298 -27.60 -24.83 43.94
N THR A 299 -27.31 -23.65 44.50
CA THR A 299 -27.37 -23.40 45.95
C THR A 299 -28.79 -23.55 46.50
N ILE A 300 -29.82 -23.19 45.73
CA ILE A 300 -31.22 -23.37 46.14
C ILE A 300 -31.63 -24.85 46.09
N PHE A 301 -31.33 -25.54 44.98
CA PHE A 301 -31.82 -26.89 44.75
C PHE A 301 -31.00 -27.99 45.44
N MET A 302 -29.70 -27.80 45.65
CA MET A 302 -28.84 -28.84 46.23
C MET A 302 -29.29 -29.24 47.65
N PRO A 303 -29.59 -28.32 48.59
CA PRO A 303 -30.12 -28.68 49.91
C PRO A 303 -31.54 -29.29 49.85
N LEU A 304 -32.42 -28.73 49.00
CA LEU A 304 -33.78 -29.25 48.84
C LEU A 304 -33.79 -30.68 48.30
N THR A 305 -32.95 -30.95 47.30
CA THR A 305 -32.79 -32.29 46.72
C THR A 305 -32.20 -33.26 47.74
N PHE A 306 -31.26 -32.80 48.57
CA PHE A 306 -30.72 -33.59 49.67
C PHE A 306 -31.80 -33.97 50.71
N ILE A 307 -32.65 -33.01 51.11
CA ILE A 307 -33.77 -33.26 52.02
C ILE A 307 -34.75 -34.29 51.42
N VAL A 308 -35.17 -34.09 50.17
CA VAL A 308 -36.05 -35.04 49.47
C VAL A 308 -35.39 -36.41 49.35
N GLY A 309 -34.08 -36.46 49.11
CA GLY A 309 -33.29 -37.69 49.09
C GLY A 309 -33.34 -38.44 50.43
N ILE A 310 -33.15 -37.74 51.56
CA ILE A 310 -33.26 -38.35 52.89
C ILE A 310 -34.66 -38.95 53.12
N TYR A 311 -35.73 -38.20 52.86
CA TYR A 311 -37.09 -38.68 53.10
C TYR A 311 -37.59 -39.70 52.06
N GLY A 312 -36.93 -39.81 50.90
CA GLY A 312 -37.21 -40.82 49.88
C GLY A 312 -36.46 -42.13 50.07
N MET A 313 -35.53 -42.21 51.04
CA MET A 313 -34.87 -43.45 51.41
C MET A 313 -35.76 -44.25 52.36
N ASN A 314 -35.95 -45.54 52.07
CA ASN A 314 -36.58 -46.47 53.01
C ASN A 314 -35.61 -46.71 54.17
N PHE A 315 -35.84 -46.06 55.30
CA PHE A 315 -35.17 -46.36 56.57
C PHE A 315 -36.08 -47.26 57.42
N GLU A 316 -35.49 -48.28 58.07
CA GLU A 316 -36.10 -49.08 59.15
C GLU A 316 -36.01 -48.35 60.50
#